data_AF-R9MGG4-F1
#
_entry.id   AF-R9MGG4-F1
#
_cell.length_a   1.000
_cell.length_b   1.000
_cell.length_c   1.000
_cell.angle_alpha   90.00
_cell.angle_beta   90.00
_cell.angle_gamma   90.00
#
_symmetry.space_group_name_H-M   'P 1'
#
loop_
_entity.id
_entity.type
_entity.pdbx_description
1 polymer ?
#
loop_
_entity_poly.entity_id
_entity_poly.type
_entity_poly.pdbx_seq_one_letter_code
_entity_poly.pdbx_strand_id
1 'polypeptide(L)'
;MIETKVPKDIRAYDIRIAGPFTVRQAALLTVAFMADMALYSLVLDPLQVPSEIRMYAVILLDLPILMFIAKPMGMKMEQYLAAVIRSNYLAPLRRRAENRIVQRKPCVYTKKELKVEKKMLKKAMPEHPEYRAFR
;
A
#
# COMPACT_ATOMS: atom_id res chain seq x y z
N MET A 1 2.93 -4.31 -37.16
CA MET A 1 3.75 -4.55 -35.95
C MET A 1 2.83 -4.46 -34.75
N ILE A 2 2.57 -5.57 -34.06
CA ILE A 2 1.79 -5.55 -32.82
C ILE A 2 2.77 -5.14 -31.72
N GLU A 3 2.81 -3.85 -31.41
CA GLU A 3 3.62 -3.32 -30.31
C GLU A 3 2.99 -3.75 -28.97
N THR A 4 3.40 -4.91 -28.49
CA THR A 4 3.11 -5.31 -27.11
C THR A 4 3.85 -4.34 -26.18
N LYS A 5 3.13 -3.40 -25.58
CA LYS A 5 3.67 -2.48 -24.55
C LYS A 5 4.11 -3.29 -23.35
N VAL A 6 5.41 -3.57 -23.26
CA VAL A 6 6.01 -4.18 -22.07
C VAL A 6 5.97 -3.14 -20.95
N PRO A 7 5.37 -3.43 -19.79
CA PRO A 7 5.34 -2.49 -18.67
C PRO A 7 6.77 -2.24 -18.18
N LYS A 8 7.10 -0.96 -17.99
CA LYS A 8 8.43 -0.48 -17.57
C LYS A 8 8.84 -0.97 -16.16
N ASP A 9 7.87 -1.43 -15.37
CA ASP A 9 8.08 -2.05 -14.06
C ASP A 9 7.12 -3.24 -13.86
N ILE A 10 7.69 -4.42 -13.63
CA ILE A 10 6.95 -5.68 -13.41
C ILE A 10 6.31 -5.74 -12.02
N ARG A 11 6.78 -4.94 -11.05
CA ARG A 11 6.28 -4.99 -9.67
C ARG A 11 4.93 -4.30 -9.49
N ALA A 12 4.60 -3.40 -10.40
CA ALA A 12 3.31 -2.72 -10.43
C ALA A 12 2.20 -3.55 -11.12
N TYR A 13 2.55 -4.70 -11.71
CA TYR A 13 1.59 -5.53 -12.41
C TYR A 13 0.79 -6.39 -11.42
N ASP A 14 -0.52 -6.15 -11.35
CA ASP A 14 -1.43 -7.01 -10.60
C ASP A 14 -1.63 -8.34 -11.32
N ILE A 15 -1.27 -9.43 -10.65
CA ILE A 15 -1.51 -10.78 -11.15
C ILE A 15 -3.02 -11.01 -11.24
N ARG A 16 -3.50 -11.24 -12.47
CA ARG A 16 -4.88 -11.64 -12.75
C ARG A 16 -4.93 -13.17 -12.76
N ILE A 17 -5.79 -13.76 -11.94
CA ILE A 17 -5.93 -15.23 -11.83
C ILE A 17 -6.86 -15.74 -12.93
N ALA A 18 -8.01 -15.09 -13.10
CA ALA A 18 -9.03 -15.51 -14.05
C ALA A 18 -9.76 -14.26 -14.60
N GLY A 19 -9.58 -13.98 -15.89
CA GLY A 19 -10.19 -12.83 -16.55
C GLY A 19 -9.84 -11.50 -15.87
N PRO A 20 -10.84 -10.68 -15.45
CA PRO A 20 -10.59 -9.42 -14.78
C PRO A 20 -10.26 -9.59 -13.27
N PHE A 21 -10.37 -10.78 -12.71
CA PHE A 21 -10.21 -11.00 -11.28
C PHE A 21 -8.75 -11.09 -10.85
N THR A 22 -8.38 -10.19 -9.95
CA THR A 22 -7.08 -10.18 -9.27
C THR A 22 -7.08 -11.14 -8.08
N VAL A 23 -5.90 -11.60 -7.66
CA VAL A 23 -5.73 -12.44 -6.45
C VAL A 23 -6.39 -11.81 -5.22
N ARG A 24 -6.27 -10.48 -5.10
CA ARG A 24 -6.82 -9.72 -3.97
C ARG A 24 -8.35 -9.70 -3.97
N GLN A 25 -8.98 -9.57 -5.14
CA GLN A 25 -10.44 -9.63 -5.26
C GLN A 25 -10.95 -11.02 -4.89
N ALA A 26 -10.28 -12.08 -5.36
CA ALA A 26 -10.63 -13.44 -4.99
C ALA A 26 -10.53 -13.64 -3.46
N ALA A 27 -9.43 -13.21 -2.84
CA ALA A 27 -9.26 -13.30 -1.39
C ALA A 27 -10.34 -12.52 -0.61
N LEU A 28 -10.69 -11.31 -1.04
CA LEU A 28 -11.74 -10.51 -0.39
C LEU A 28 -13.13 -11.13 -0.53
N LEU A 29 -13.45 -11.71 -1.69
CA LEU A 29 -14.72 -12.43 -1.90
C LEU A 29 -14.80 -13.68 -1.02
N THR A 30 -13.70 -14.42 -0.85
CA THR A 30 -13.66 -15.57 0.07
C THR A 30 -13.91 -15.14 1.50
N VAL A 31 -13.33 -14.01 1.95
CA VAL A 31 -13.55 -13.48 3.30
C VAL A 31 -15.00 -13.02 3.50
N ALA A 32 -15.58 -12.32 2.51
CA ALA A 32 -16.98 -11.91 2.53
C ALA A 32 -17.91 -13.13 2.68
N PHE A 33 -17.73 -14.15 1.83
CA PHE A 33 -18.51 -15.38 1.90
C PHE A 33 -18.41 -16.10 3.26
N MET A 34 -17.20 -16.15 3.84
CA MET A 34 -17.01 -16.73 5.18
C MET A 34 -17.73 -15.92 6.26
N ALA A 35 -17.74 -14.59 6.14
CA ALA A 35 -18.45 -13.71 7.06
C ALA A 35 -19.98 -13.87 6.93
N ASP A 36 -20.49 -14.05 5.72
CA ASP A 36 -21.91 -14.32 5.47
C ASP A 36 -22.37 -15.65 6.05
N MET A 37 -21.56 -16.71 5.88
CA MET A 37 -21.84 -18.01 6.49
C MET A 37 -21.85 -17.93 8.02
N ALA A 38 -20.93 -17.16 8.61
CA ALA A 38 -20.90 -16.93 10.05
C ALA A 38 -22.12 -16.13 10.51
N LEU A 39 -22.50 -15.06 9.80
CA LEU A 39 -23.69 -14.26 10.10
C LEU A 39 -24.98 -15.10 9.99
N TYR A 40 -25.07 -15.92 8.94
CA TYR A 40 -26.22 -16.79 8.71
C TYR A 40 -26.40 -17.79 9.85
N SER A 41 -25.34 -18.54 10.16
CA SER A 41 -25.38 -19.63 11.13
C SER A 41 -25.51 -19.16 12.59
N LEU A 42 -24.87 -18.04 12.95
CA LEU A 42 -24.82 -17.57 14.34
C LEU A 42 -25.96 -16.61 14.70
N VAL A 43 -26.52 -15.89 13.71
CA VAL A 43 -27.48 -14.81 13.97
C VAL A 43 -28.78 -15.04 13.21
N LEU A 44 -28.75 -15.17 11.89
CA LEU A 44 -29.97 -15.09 11.08
C LEU A 44 -30.86 -16.35 11.18
N ASP A 45 -30.25 -17.53 11.22
CA ASP A 45 -30.95 -18.81 11.39
C ASP A 45 -31.55 -19.00 12.80
N PRO A 46 -30.81 -18.77 13.91
CA PRO A 46 -31.39 -18.92 15.26
C PRO A 46 -32.45 -17.88 15.60
N LEU A 47 -32.37 -16.66 15.05
CA LEU A 47 -33.40 -15.63 15.23
C LEU A 47 -34.59 -15.76 14.26
N GLN A 48 -34.59 -16.77 13.38
CA GLN A 48 -35.65 -17.01 12.39
C GLN A 48 -36.04 -15.75 11.60
N VAL A 49 -35.02 -14.98 11.21
CA VAL A 49 -35.22 -13.67 10.59
C VAL A 49 -35.90 -13.84 9.21
N PRO A 50 -36.91 -13.01 8.87
CA PRO A 50 -37.51 -12.99 7.54
C PRO A 50 -36.46 -12.87 6.42
N SER A 51 -36.68 -13.55 5.29
CA SER A 51 -35.74 -13.58 4.16
C SER A 51 -35.36 -12.19 3.64
N GLU A 52 -36.32 -11.26 3.61
CA GLU A 52 -36.09 -9.89 3.16
C GLU A 52 -35.05 -9.17 4.04
N ILE A 53 -35.19 -9.28 5.37
CA ILE A 53 -34.28 -8.66 6.34
C ILE A 53 -32.91 -9.35 6.30
N ARG A 54 -32.87 -10.68 6.07
CA ARG A 54 -31.62 -11.42 5.91
C ARG A 54 -30.78 -10.88 4.75
N MET A 55 -31.42 -10.58 3.61
CA MET A 55 -30.72 -10.03 2.45
C MET A 55 -30.10 -8.66 2.74
N TYR A 56 -30.85 -7.77 3.40
CA TYR A 56 -30.33 -6.46 3.78
C TYR A 56 -29.17 -6.56 4.77
N ALA A 57 -29.22 -7.50 5.73
CA ALA A 57 -28.15 -7.72 6.70
C ALA A 57 -26.85 -8.17 6.04
N VAL A 58 -26.93 -9.11 5.09
CA VAL A 58 -25.78 -9.58 4.30
C VAL A 58 -25.18 -8.45 3.46
N ILE A 59 -26.01 -7.70 2.74
CA ILE A 59 -25.54 -6.56 1.92
C ILE A 59 -24.84 -5.51 2.78
N LEU A 60 -25.39 -5.21 3.96
CA LEU A 60 -24.80 -4.26 4.90
C LEU A 60 -23.42 -4.70 5.40
N LEU A 61 -23.24 -6.02 5.62
CA LEU A 61 -21.97 -6.61 6.04
C LEU A 61 -20.93 -6.62 4.91
N ASP A 62 -21.36 -6.90 3.68
CA ASP A 62 -20.49 -6.99 2.51
C ASP A 62 -19.93 -5.65 2.05
N LEU A 63 -20.72 -4.58 2.15
CA LEU A 63 -20.34 -3.23 1.73
C LEU A 63 -18.94 -2.79 2.23
N PRO A 64 -18.64 -2.81 3.53
CA PRO A 64 -17.32 -2.42 4.02
C PRO A 64 -16.21 -3.38 3.57
N ILE A 65 -16.48 -4.67 3.39
CA ILE A 65 -15.47 -5.67 2.95
C ILE A 65 -15.11 -5.42 1.47
N LEU A 66 -16.12 -5.26 0.63
CA LEU A 66 -15.95 -5.00 -0.81
C LEU A 66 -15.32 -3.62 -1.07
N MET A 67 -15.47 -2.66 -0.16
CA MET A 67 -14.79 -1.36 -0.26
C MET A 67 -13.27 -1.50 -0.38
N PHE A 68 -12.66 -2.55 0.19
CA PHE A 68 -11.22 -2.81 0.10
C PHE A 68 -10.73 -3.21 -1.30
N ILE A 69 -11.65 -3.57 -2.21
CA ILE A 69 -11.35 -3.84 -3.63
C ILE A 69 -10.98 -2.54 -4.35
N ALA A 70 -11.56 -1.41 -3.95
CA ALA A 70 -11.28 -0.12 -4.56
C ALA A 70 -9.79 0.24 -4.46
N LYS A 71 -9.31 1.05 -5.40
CA LYS A 71 -7.93 1.56 -5.42
C LYS A 71 -7.95 3.08 -5.55
N PRO A 72 -8.28 3.82 -4.47
CA PRO A 72 -8.27 5.27 -4.51
C PRO A 72 -6.85 5.75 -4.83
N MET A 73 -6.73 6.67 -5.78
CA MET A 73 -5.44 7.23 -6.22
C MET A 73 -4.42 6.15 -6.66
N GLY A 74 -4.88 4.99 -7.11
CA GLY A 74 -4.00 3.87 -7.51
C GLY A 74 -3.31 3.15 -6.34
N MET A 75 -3.65 3.48 -5.08
CA MET A 75 -3.09 2.86 -3.88
C MET A 75 -3.99 1.75 -3.35
N LYS A 76 -3.42 0.83 -2.56
CA LYS A 76 -4.22 -0.15 -1.80
C LYS A 76 -5.03 0.59 -0.72
N MET A 77 -6.30 0.20 -0.53
CA MET A 77 -7.17 0.82 0.48
C MET A 77 -6.59 0.87 1.89
N GLU A 78 -5.85 -0.17 2.32
CA GLU A 78 -5.17 -0.18 3.63
C GLU A 78 -4.14 0.97 3.76
N GLN A 79 -3.36 1.20 2.69
CA GLN A 79 -2.35 2.26 2.67
C GLN A 79 -3.01 3.63 2.61
N TYR A 80 -4.08 3.76 1.82
CA TYR A 80 -4.86 4.98 1.75
C TYR A 80 -5.46 5.33 3.11
N LEU A 81 -6.11 4.36 3.78
CA LEU A 81 -6.71 4.57 5.08
C LEU A 81 -5.65 4.92 6.13
N ALA A 82 -4.51 4.23 6.13
CA ALA A 82 -3.39 4.57 7.01
C ALA A 82 -2.86 6.00 6.76
N ALA A 83 -2.78 6.44 5.50
CA ALA A 83 -2.36 7.79 5.17
C ALA A 83 -3.37 8.84 5.66
N VAL A 84 -4.67 8.62 5.42
CA VAL A 84 -5.76 9.49 5.89
C VAL A 84 -5.79 9.57 7.41
N ILE A 85 -5.67 8.43 8.09
CA ILE A 85 -5.61 8.38 9.56
C ILE A 85 -4.41 9.17 10.06
N ARG A 86 -3.23 8.95 9.45
CA ARG A 86 -2.01 9.64 9.84
C ARG A 86 -2.07 11.14 9.59
N SER A 87 -2.66 11.59 8.48
CA SER A 87 -2.71 13.00 8.10
C SER A 87 -3.78 13.77 8.85
N ASN A 88 -4.93 13.15 9.10
CA ASN A 88 -6.10 13.87 9.63
C ASN A 88 -6.24 13.72 11.14
N TYR A 89 -5.89 12.56 11.70
CA TYR A 89 -6.11 12.28 13.13
C TYR A 89 -4.81 12.26 13.94
N LEU A 90 -3.73 11.66 13.44
CA LEU A 90 -2.46 11.58 14.20
C LEU A 90 -1.54 12.78 13.98
N ALA A 91 -1.71 13.53 12.89
CA ALA A 91 -0.86 14.70 12.64
C ALA A 91 -1.24 15.83 13.61
N PRO A 92 -0.27 16.49 14.25
CA PRO A 92 -0.56 17.62 15.12
C PRO A 92 -1.13 18.78 14.29
N LEU A 93 -2.32 19.27 14.67
CA LEU A 93 -3.03 20.37 14.02
C LEU A 93 -2.18 21.65 13.91
N ARG A 94 -1.33 21.89 14.91
CA ARG A 94 -0.31 22.94 14.90
C ARG A 94 1.07 22.28 14.95
N ARG A 95 1.71 22.13 13.80
CA ARG A 95 3.16 21.92 13.77
C ARG A 95 3.82 23.23 14.16
N ARG A 96 4.54 23.26 15.29
CA ARG A 96 5.56 24.30 15.48
C ARG A 96 6.59 24.08 14.38
N ALA A 97 6.86 25.11 13.59
CA ALA A 97 7.99 25.12 12.67
C ALA A 97 9.27 25.17 13.52
N GLU A 98 9.65 24.03 14.10
CA GLU A 98 11.01 23.89 14.57
C GLU A 98 11.88 23.81 13.32
N ASN A 99 12.76 24.79 13.13
CA ASN A 99 13.93 24.67 12.28
C ASN A 99 14.91 23.67 12.90
N ARG A 100 14.42 22.50 13.29
CA ARG A 100 15.26 21.39 13.70
C ARG A 100 15.81 20.85 12.40
N ILE A 101 16.97 21.35 12.02
CA ILE A 101 17.86 20.66 11.10
C ILE A 101 18.09 19.31 11.78
N VAL A 102 17.27 18.31 11.40
CA VAL A 102 17.45 16.95 11.88
C VAL A 102 18.81 16.57 11.32
N GLN A 103 19.83 16.61 12.18
CA GLN A 103 21.11 16.00 11.86
C GLN A 103 20.78 14.53 11.63
N ARG A 104 20.58 14.16 10.36
CA ARG A 104 20.45 12.75 9.98
C ARG A 104 21.68 12.09 10.58
N LYS A 105 21.47 11.12 11.48
CA LYS A 105 22.58 10.32 11.98
C LYS A 105 23.36 9.86 10.75
N PRO A 106 24.67 10.14 10.66
CA PRO A 106 25.42 9.74 9.48
C PRO A 106 25.24 8.24 9.30
N CYS A 107 24.97 7.81 8.08
CA CYS A 107 24.94 6.40 7.74
C CYS A 107 26.29 5.81 8.17
N VAL A 108 26.28 4.88 9.13
CA VAL A 108 27.50 4.22 9.59
C VAL A 108 27.89 3.22 8.50
N TYR A 109 28.69 3.66 7.54
CA TYR A 109 29.18 2.81 6.47
C TYR A 109 30.18 1.80 6.98
N THR A 110 30.11 0.58 6.47
CA THR A 110 31.13 -0.44 6.69
C THR A 110 32.42 -0.03 5.96
N LYS A 111 33.61 -0.40 6.47
CA LYS A 111 34.92 -0.09 5.84
C LYS A 111 35.00 -0.49 4.35
N LYS A 112 34.24 -1.51 3.93
CA LYS A 112 34.15 -1.98 2.54
C LYS A 112 33.37 -0.99 1.66
N GLU A 113 32.25 -0.48 2.14
CA GLU A 113 31.37 0.45 1.42
C GLU A 113 32.06 1.80 1.20
N LEU A 114 32.76 2.31 2.22
CA LEU A 114 33.60 3.52 2.13
C LEU A 114 34.70 3.43 1.05
N LYS A 115 35.28 2.24 0.84
CA LYS A 115 36.29 2.03 -0.22
C LYS A 115 35.66 2.06 -1.61
N VAL A 116 34.44 1.56 -1.76
CA VAL A 116 33.72 1.55 -3.05
C VAL A 116 33.30 2.97 -3.42
N GLU A 117 32.72 3.71 -2.47
CA GLU A 117 32.30 5.10 -2.68
C GLU A 117 33.48 6.00 -3.06
N LYS A 118 34.61 5.90 -2.35
CA LYS A 118 35.84 6.65 -2.70
C LYS A 118 36.38 6.31 -4.09
N LYS A 119 36.23 5.07 -4.56
CA LYS A 119 36.61 4.69 -5.93
C LYS A 119 35.65 5.29 -6.96
N MET A 120 34.36 5.28 -6.68
CA MET A 120 33.34 5.90 -7.54
C MET A 120 33.54 7.42 -7.64
N LEU A 121 33.74 8.11 -6.51
CA LEU A 121 34.01 9.54 -6.45
C LEU A 121 35.28 9.92 -7.25
N LYS A 122 36.37 9.15 -7.11
CA LYS A 122 37.60 9.39 -7.90
C LYS A 122 37.39 9.24 -9.42
N LYS A 123 36.50 8.35 -9.84
CA LYS A 123 36.16 8.15 -11.26
C LYS A 123 35.26 9.25 -11.80
N ALA A 124 34.34 9.78 -10.99
CA ALA A 124 33.43 10.86 -11.37
C ALA A 124 34.06 12.26 -11.27
N MET A 125 35.14 12.42 -10.50
CA MET A 125 35.88 13.67 -10.30
C MET A 125 36.39 14.37 -11.57
N PRO A 126 36.89 13.68 -12.61
CA PRO A 126 37.27 14.31 -13.88
C PRO A 126 36.07 14.83 -14.68
N GLU A 127 34.90 14.20 -14.55
CA GLU A 127 33.70 14.57 -15.30
C GLU A 127 32.89 15.69 -14.60
N HIS A 128 32.98 15.76 -13.27
CA HIS A 128 32.22 16.72 -12.46
C HIS A 128 33.15 17.40 -11.43
N PRO A 129 33.67 18.60 -11.75
CA PRO A 129 34.63 19.31 -10.88
C PRO A 129 34.02 19.74 -9.54
N GLU A 130 32.68 19.82 -9.45
CA GLU A 130 31.91 20.16 -8.24
C GLU A 130 32.14 19.15 -7.10
N TYR A 131 32.53 17.91 -7.41
CA TYR A 131 32.80 16.89 -6.38
C TYR A 131 34.07 17.13 -5.56
N ARG A 132 34.91 18.11 -5.92
CA ARG A 132 36.10 18.47 -5.10
C ARG A 132 35.74 18.92 -3.69
N ALA A 133 34.55 19.48 -3.48
CA ALA A 133 34.10 20.00 -2.19
C ALA A 133 33.77 18.91 -1.15
N PHE A 134 33.62 17.66 -1.56
CA PHE A 134 33.21 16.54 -0.70
C PHE A 134 34.39 15.63 -0.30
N ARG A 135 35.61 16.17 -0.27
CA ARG A 135 36.85 15.43 0.05
C ARG A 135 37.03 15.18 1.54
#